data_AF-A0A364KXT6-F1
#
_entry.id   AF-A0A364KXT6-F1
#
_cell.length_a   1.000
_cell.length_b   1.000
_cell.length_c   1.000
_cell.angle_alpha   90.00
_cell.angle_beta   90.00
_cell.angle_gamma   90.00
#
_symmetry.space_group_name_H-M   'P 1'
#
loop_
_entity.id
_entity.type
_entity.pdbx_description
1 polymer ?
#
loop_
_entity_poly.entity_id
_entity_poly.type
_entity_poly.pdbx_seq_one_letter_code
_entity_poly.pdbx_strand_id
1 'polypeptide(L)'
;MADHNKTYGFTINIFDDPSSVASLWPETQSFLKSHPDYLAADNSLMWLTDRTLRPDHTDAANGYSTCHFWSNFEIGDLDFWRSTKYQQYFEHLDQSGGFFYERWGDAPVHSVALGLFEDNSRIHWYFTPFVSPLRVTPVY
;
A
#
# COMPACT_ATOMS: atom_id res chain seq x y z
N MET A 1 12.26 13.69 -7.11
CA MET A 1 10.80 13.52 -7.27
C MET A 1 10.29 14.28 -8.49
N ALA A 2 10.24 15.62 -8.46
CA ALA A 2 9.70 16.45 -9.54
C ALA A 2 10.36 16.22 -10.91
N ASP A 3 11.69 16.37 -11.03
CA ASP A 3 12.41 16.25 -12.31
C ASP A 3 12.29 14.87 -12.99
N HIS A 4 12.02 13.84 -12.20
CA HIS A 4 11.89 12.46 -12.65
C HIS A 4 10.45 11.93 -12.57
N ASN A 5 9.48 12.84 -12.39
CA ASN A 5 8.04 12.53 -12.35
C ASN A 5 7.70 11.37 -11.40
N LYS A 6 8.32 11.35 -10.22
CA LYS A 6 8.06 10.35 -9.18
C LYS A 6 6.98 10.86 -8.24
N THR A 7 6.06 9.98 -7.90
CA THR A 7 4.94 10.24 -7.00
C THR A 7 5.26 9.90 -5.56
N TYR A 8 5.97 8.80 -5.32
CA TYR A 8 6.23 8.34 -3.95
C TYR A 8 7.63 7.77 -3.77
N GLY A 9 8.17 7.95 -2.58
CA GLY A 9 9.51 7.56 -2.18
C GLY A 9 9.53 6.91 -0.82
N PHE A 10 10.11 5.71 -0.73
CA PHE A 10 10.25 4.96 0.53
C PHE A 10 11.67 4.46 0.74
N THR A 11 12.00 4.07 1.98
CA THR A 11 13.30 3.49 2.34
C THR A 11 13.19 2.02 2.77
N ILE A 12 12.11 1.67 3.47
CA ILE A 12 11.87 0.37 4.10
C ILE A 12 10.52 -0.20 3.63
N ASN A 13 10.50 -1.51 3.36
CA ASN A 13 9.30 -2.29 3.04
C ASN A 13 9.23 -3.48 4.00
N ILE A 14 8.09 -3.65 4.68
CA ILE A 14 7.91 -4.64 5.75
C ILE A 14 6.52 -5.27 5.68
N PHE A 15 6.36 -6.41 6.35
CA PHE A 15 5.06 -7.04 6.61
C PHE A 15 4.40 -6.40 7.82
N ASP A 16 3.07 -6.28 7.78
CA ASP A 16 2.25 -5.89 8.93
C ASP A 16 1.74 -7.10 9.73
N ASP A 17 1.10 -6.82 10.87
CA ASP A 17 0.29 -7.78 11.60
C ASP A 17 -1.07 -7.95 10.90
N PRO A 18 -1.39 -9.14 10.34
CA PRO A 18 -2.63 -9.36 9.59
C PRO A 18 -3.90 -9.16 10.45
N SER A 19 -3.80 -9.31 11.78
CA SER A 19 -4.93 -9.09 12.68
C SER A 19 -5.38 -7.62 12.72
N SER A 20 -4.52 -6.69 12.31
CA SER A 20 -4.82 -5.26 12.30
C SER A 20 -5.57 -4.79 11.03
N VAL A 21 -5.50 -5.57 9.95
CA VAL A 21 -5.96 -5.22 8.59
C VAL A 21 -6.79 -6.32 7.94
N ALA A 22 -7.48 -7.12 8.75
CA ALA A 22 -8.19 -8.31 8.29
C ALA A 22 -9.24 -7.99 7.20
N SER A 23 -10.00 -6.90 7.36
CA SER A 23 -11.01 -6.49 6.35
C SER A 23 -10.54 -5.43 5.36
N LEU A 24 -9.32 -4.90 5.48
CA LEU A 24 -8.81 -3.86 4.58
C LEU A 24 -8.83 -4.28 3.12
N TRP A 25 -8.37 -5.50 2.83
CA TRP A 25 -8.32 -6.01 1.47
C TRP A 25 -9.70 -6.39 0.91
N PRO A 26 -10.58 -7.08 1.65
CA PRO A 26 -11.98 -7.22 1.27
C PRO A 26 -12.69 -5.91 0.91
N GLU A 27 -12.54 -4.86 1.73
CA GLU A 27 -13.13 -3.54 1.44
C GLU A 27 -12.49 -2.91 0.20
N THR A 28 -11.16 -3.00 0.06
CA THR A 28 -10.47 -2.56 -1.16
C THR A 28 -10.98 -3.27 -2.42
N GLN A 29 -11.22 -4.59 -2.35
CA GLN A 29 -11.81 -5.34 -3.47
C GLN A 29 -13.25 -4.91 -3.76
N SER A 30 -14.02 -4.54 -2.72
CA SER A 30 -15.36 -3.98 -2.87
C SER A 30 -15.32 -2.64 -3.62
N PHE A 31 -14.40 -1.75 -3.25
CA PHE A 31 -14.16 -0.48 -3.92
C PHE A 31 -13.76 -0.66 -5.40
N LEU A 32 -12.85 -1.59 -5.69
CA LEU A 32 -12.40 -1.84 -7.06
C LEU A 32 -13.51 -2.40 -7.97
N LYS A 33 -14.51 -3.10 -7.42
CA LYS A 33 -15.66 -3.57 -8.20
C LYS A 33 -16.54 -2.41 -8.69
N SER A 34 -16.62 -1.32 -7.93
CA SER A 34 -17.35 -0.11 -8.33
C SER A 34 -16.51 0.86 -9.16
N HIS A 35 -15.17 0.79 -9.07
CA HIS A 35 -14.22 1.65 -9.79
C HIS A 35 -13.14 0.85 -10.55
N PRO A 36 -13.50 -0.02 -11.51
CA PRO A 36 -12.53 -0.86 -12.21
C PRO A 36 -11.55 -0.04 -13.07
N ASP A 37 -11.90 1.18 -13.44
CA ASP A 37 -11.09 2.13 -14.22
C ASP A 37 -9.97 2.79 -13.40
N TYR A 38 -9.95 2.61 -12.08
CA TYR A 38 -8.97 3.27 -11.21
C TYR A 38 -7.63 2.54 -11.17
N LEU A 39 -7.60 1.25 -11.53
CA LEU A 39 -6.39 0.44 -11.59
C LEU A 39 -5.40 0.99 -12.62
N ALA A 40 -4.16 1.23 -12.17
CA ALA A 40 -3.05 1.55 -13.06
C ALA A 40 -2.70 0.33 -13.93
N ALA A 41 -2.20 0.57 -15.14
CA ALA A 41 -1.81 -0.50 -16.07
C ALA A 41 -0.59 -1.28 -15.57
N ASP A 42 0.42 -0.59 -15.03
CA ASP A 42 1.60 -1.16 -14.39
C ASP A 42 1.50 -0.95 -12.87
N ASN A 43 0.63 -1.73 -12.23
CA ASN A 43 0.35 -1.65 -10.80
C ASN A 43 1.13 -2.72 -10.00
N SER A 44 1.15 -2.60 -8.67
CA SER A 44 1.84 -3.51 -7.75
C SER A 44 0.94 -4.65 -7.24
N LEU A 45 -0.08 -5.11 -7.99
CA LEU A 45 -0.99 -6.17 -7.52
C LEU A 45 -0.27 -7.46 -7.12
N MET A 46 0.79 -7.84 -7.84
CA MET A 46 1.59 -9.03 -7.49
C MET A 46 2.25 -8.89 -6.12
N TRP A 47 2.73 -7.70 -5.78
CA TRP A 47 3.31 -7.42 -4.46
C TRP A 47 2.24 -7.36 -3.37
N LEU A 48 1.09 -6.74 -3.65
CA LEU A 48 -0.04 -6.65 -2.71
C LEU A 48 -0.68 -8.01 -2.42
N THR A 49 -0.60 -8.98 -3.33
CA THR A 49 -1.23 -10.31 -3.17
C THR A 49 -0.22 -11.44 -3.06
N ASP A 50 1.07 -11.12 -2.86
CA ASP A 50 2.11 -12.13 -2.68
C ASP A 50 1.78 -13.05 -1.51
N ARG A 51 2.08 -14.33 -1.70
CA ARG A 51 1.91 -15.40 -0.73
C ARG A 51 3.12 -16.32 -0.65
N THR A 52 4.20 -15.99 -1.35
CA THR A 52 5.37 -16.87 -1.45
C THR A 52 6.21 -16.85 -0.17
N LEU A 53 6.34 -15.68 0.47
CA LEU A 53 7.18 -15.51 1.67
C LEU A 53 6.45 -15.85 2.97
N ARG A 54 5.19 -15.42 3.12
CA ARG A 54 4.39 -15.58 4.35
C ARG A 54 2.92 -15.91 4.02
N PRO A 55 2.61 -17.12 3.53
CA PRO A 55 1.24 -17.49 3.14
C PRO A 55 0.23 -17.32 4.27
N ASP A 56 0.60 -17.65 5.51
CA ASP A 56 -0.29 -17.50 6.68
C ASP A 56 -0.71 -16.05 6.91
N HIS A 57 0.16 -15.08 6.60
CA HIS A 57 -0.19 -13.65 6.69
C HIS A 57 -1.21 -13.30 5.62
N THR A 58 -0.96 -13.73 4.39
CA THR A 58 -1.85 -13.47 3.26
C THR A 58 -3.24 -14.08 3.48
N ASP A 59 -3.30 -15.29 4.03
CA ASP A 59 -4.57 -15.96 4.34
C ASP A 59 -5.29 -15.26 5.51
N ALA A 60 -4.58 -14.86 6.56
CA ALA A 60 -5.15 -14.14 7.70
C ALA A 60 -5.67 -12.73 7.33
N ALA A 61 -5.03 -12.06 6.37
CA ALA A 61 -5.46 -10.78 5.80
C ALA A 61 -6.33 -10.94 4.54
N ASN A 62 -6.95 -12.11 4.35
CA ASN A 62 -7.95 -12.38 3.31
C ASN A 62 -7.49 -12.11 1.88
N GLY A 63 -6.21 -12.35 1.58
CA GLY A 63 -5.62 -12.25 0.25
C GLY A 63 -4.61 -11.11 0.07
N TYR A 64 -4.41 -10.27 1.08
CA TYR A 64 -3.39 -9.21 1.08
C TYR A 64 -2.11 -9.66 1.76
N SER A 65 -0.97 -9.45 1.12
CA SER A 65 0.35 -9.87 1.58
C SER A 65 0.78 -9.24 2.91
N THR A 66 0.09 -8.18 3.36
CA THR A 66 0.47 -7.31 4.48
C THR A 66 1.72 -6.47 4.24
N CYS A 67 2.33 -6.57 3.05
CA CYS A 67 3.48 -5.78 2.67
C CYS A 67 3.10 -4.31 2.52
N HIS A 68 3.86 -3.42 3.14
CA HIS A 68 3.64 -1.98 3.02
C HIS A 68 4.97 -1.20 3.04
N PHE A 69 4.95 -0.02 2.43
CA PHE A 69 5.97 0.99 2.61
C PHE A 69 5.88 1.53 4.04
N TRP A 70 7.01 1.53 4.76
CA TRP A 70 7.00 1.95 6.16
C TRP A 70 6.90 3.47 6.26
N SER A 71 5.65 3.96 6.41
CA SER A 71 5.27 5.38 6.29
C SER A 71 5.83 6.32 7.36
N ASN A 72 6.58 5.81 8.33
CA ASN A 72 7.41 6.64 9.19
C ASN A 72 8.40 7.51 8.40
N PHE A 73 8.80 7.06 7.20
CA PHE A 73 9.54 7.86 6.23
C PHE A 73 8.84 7.80 4.87
N GLU A 74 8.39 8.96 4.38
CA GLU A 74 7.80 9.10 3.05
C GLU A 74 8.28 10.39 2.38
N ILE A 75 8.55 10.31 1.09
CA ILE A 75 8.65 11.49 0.22
C ILE A 75 7.52 11.36 -0.80
N GLY A 76 6.44 12.10 -0.60
CA GLY A 76 5.23 12.01 -1.43
C GLY A 76 4.94 13.26 -2.24
N ASP A 77 4.41 13.07 -3.44
CA ASP A 77 3.69 14.09 -4.20
C ASP A 77 2.26 14.20 -3.64
N LEU A 78 1.91 15.39 -3.15
CA LEU A 78 0.60 15.63 -2.53
C LEU A 78 -0.55 15.58 -3.54
N ASP A 79 -0.28 15.76 -4.83
CA ASP A 79 -1.32 15.74 -5.86
C ASP A 79 -1.92 14.34 -6.03
N PHE A 80 -1.15 13.27 -5.74
CA PHE A 80 -1.68 11.91 -5.68
C PHE A 80 -2.70 11.75 -4.54
N TRP A 81 -2.37 12.20 -3.32
CA TRP A 81 -3.29 12.14 -2.18
C TRP A 81 -4.49 13.08 -2.33
N ARG A 82 -4.38 14.14 -3.13
CA ARG A 82 -5.49 15.04 -3.47
C ARG A 82 -6.29 14.57 -4.69
N SER A 83 -5.82 13.53 -5.39
CA SER A 83 -6.50 13.01 -6.57
C SER A 83 -7.87 12.44 -6.20
N THR A 84 -8.81 12.52 -7.14
CA THR A 84 -10.16 11.95 -6.97
C THR A 84 -10.11 10.46 -6.64
N LYS A 85 -9.17 9.71 -7.24
CA LYS A 85 -9.03 8.27 -7.00
C LYS A 85 -8.71 7.97 -5.54
N TYR A 86 -7.69 8.63 -5.00
CA TYR A 86 -7.31 8.43 -3.60
C TYR A 86 -8.39 8.91 -2.64
N GLN A 87 -8.98 10.08 -2.89
CA GLN A 87 -10.00 10.65 -2.01
C GLN A 87 -11.25 9.76 -1.91
N GLN A 88 -11.73 9.22 -3.04
CA GLN A 88 -12.86 8.29 -3.04
C GLN A 88 -12.53 6.95 -2.38
N TYR A 89 -11.31 6.45 -2.58
CA TYR A 89 -10.86 5.24 -1.89
C TYR A 89 -10.79 5.44 -0.38
N PHE A 90 -10.20 6.55 0.06
CA PHE A 90 -10.11 6.89 1.48
C PHE A 90 -11.50 7.10 2.10
N GLU A 91 -12.42 7.79 1.42
CA GLU A 91 -13.80 7.97 1.88
C GLU A 91 -14.53 6.63 2.01
N HIS A 92 -14.33 5.70 1.07
CA HIS A 92 -14.89 4.35 1.17
C HIS A 92 -14.37 3.59 2.40
N LEU A 93 -13.07 3.70 2.71
CA LEU A 93 -12.47 3.10 3.90
C LEU A 93 -12.92 3.77 5.20
N ASP A 94 -13.12 5.09 5.20
CA ASP A 94 -13.62 5.81 6.36
C ASP A 94 -15.06 5.38 6.70
N GLN A 95 -15.89 5.22 5.67
CA GLN A 95 -17.27 4.76 5.82
C GLN A 95 -17.40 3.30 6.30
N SER A 96 -16.44 2.43 5.96
CA SER A 96 -16.44 1.05 6.46
C SER A 96 -15.99 0.94 7.93
N GLY A 97 -15.35 1.99 8.47
CA GLY A 97 -15.04 2.12 9.89
C GLY A 97 -13.85 1.27 10.38
N GLY A 98 -13.10 0.64 9.48
CA GLY A 98 -11.96 -0.22 9.82
C GLY A 98 -10.82 0.51 10.56
N PHE A 99 -10.73 1.84 10.44
CA PHE A 99 -9.81 2.64 11.25
C PHE A 99 -10.11 2.58 12.76
N PHE A 100 -11.36 2.33 13.16
CA PHE A 100 -11.79 2.29 14.56
C PHE A 100 -12.16 0.89 15.04
N TYR A 101 -12.80 0.10 14.18
CA TYR A 101 -13.22 -1.27 14.52
C TYR A 101 -12.10 -2.29 14.35
N GLU A 102 -11.12 -1.99 13.50
CA GLU A 102 -9.84 -2.68 13.43
C GLU A 102 -8.71 -1.69 13.81
N ARG A 103 -7.52 -1.85 13.23
CA ARG A 103 -6.39 -0.95 13.46
C ARG A 103 -5.65 -0.69 12.15
N TRP A 104 -6.38 -0.23 11.14
CA TRP A 104 -5.78 0.13 9.86
C TRP A 104 -4.78 1.27 10.04
N GLY A 105 -3.50 0.94 9.87
CA GLY A 105 -2.45 1.95 9.80
C GLY A 105 -2.53 2.75 8.51
N ASP A 106 -1.98 3.96 8.53
CA ASP A 106 -1.76 4.74 7.31
C ASP A 106 -0.83 4.01 6.33
N ALA A 107 0.21 3.33 6.84
CA ALA A 107 1.18 2.60 6.02
C ALA A 107 0.56 1.57 5.06
N PRO A 108 -0.28 0.60 5.51
CA PRO A 108 -0.95 -0.32 4.60
C PRO A 108 -1.97 0.39 3.69
N VAL A 109 -2.70 1.41 4.17
CA VAL A 109 -3.67 2.15 3.34
C VAL A 109 -2.98 2.91 2.20
N HIS A 110 -1.91 3.64 2.50
CA HIS A 110 -1.07 4.33 1.52
C HIS A 110 -0.48 3.35 0.50
N SER A 111 0.03 2.21 0.98
CA SER A 111 0.68 1.20 0.16
C SER A 111 -0.29 0.52 -0.80
N VAL A 112 -1.50 0.18 -0.34
CA VAL A 112 -2.56 -0.36 -1.19
C VAL A 112 -2.98 0.66 -2.24
N ALA A 113 -3.21 1.92 -1.83
CA ALA A 113 -3.60 2.96 -2.78
C ALA A 113 -2.53 3.22 -3.86
N LEU A 114 -1.27 3.37 -3.47
CA LEU A 114 -0.14 3.53 -4.40
C LEU A 114 0.02 2.31 -5.29
N GLY A 115 -0.06 1.11 -4.70
CA GLY A 115 0.11 -0.14 -5.42
C GLY A 115 -1.03 -0.47 -6.38
N LEU A 116 -2.19 0.18 -6.27
CA LEU A 116 -3.33 0.00 -7.17
C LEU A 116 -3.49 1.13 -8.18
N PHE A 117 -3.33 2.38 -7.75
CA PHE A 117 -3.74 3.55 -8.52
C PHE A 117 -2.58 4.28 -9.21
N GLU A 118 -1.34 4.00 -8.80
CA GLU A 118 -0.15 4.61 -9.37
C GLU A 118 0.68 3.59 -10.17
N ASP A 119 1.44 4.10 -11.14
CA ASP A 119 2.39 3.33 -11.92
C ASP A 119 3.64 2.98 -11.09
N ASN A 120 4.05 1.72 -11.11
CA ASN A 120 5.24 1.21 -10.42
C ASN A 120 6.49 2.03 -10.72
N SER A 121 6.64 2.52 -11.95
CA SER A 121 7.78 3.33 -12.37
C SER A 121 7.85 4.69 -11.67
N ARG A 122 6.73 5.19 -11.12
CA ARG A 122 6.63 6.47 -10.39
C ARG A 122 6.87 6.33 -8.89
N ILE A 123 7.00 5.09 -8.40
CA ILE A 123 7.39 4.78 -7.02
C ILE A 123 8.90 4.55 -6.99
N HIS A 124 9.60 5.17 -6.03
CA HIS A 124 11.06 5.13 -5.95
C HIS A 124 11.54 4.60 -4.60
N TRP A 125 12.45 3.63 -4.64
CA TRP A 125 13.14 3.16 -3.46
C TRP A 125 14.42 3.98 -3.23
N TYR A 126 14.42 4.78 -2.16
CA TYR A 126 15.62 5.47 -1.68
C TYR A 126 16.42 4.53 -0.79
N PHE A 127 17.42 3.88 -1.39
CA PHE A 127 18.35 3.05 -0.64
C PHE A 127 19.11 3.92 0.38
N THR A 128 18.93 3.62 1.67
CA THR A 128 19.73 4.20 2.75
C THR A 128 20.40 3.06 3.53
N PRO A 129 21.73 3.11 3.76
CA PRO A 129 22.45 2.04 4.45
C PRO A 129 22.26 2.04 5.99
N PHE A 130 21.19 2.65 6.52
CA PHE A 130 20.97 2.74 7.96
C PHE A 130 20.40 1.43 8.53
N VAL A 131 21.11 0.89 9.52
CA VAL A 131 20.78 -0.36 10.23
C VAL A 131 19.72 -0.08 11.30
N SER A 132 18.45 -0.01 10.88
CA SER A 132 17.30 -0.27 11.76
C SER A 132 17.22 -1.80 12.02
N PRO A 133 16.65 -2.29 13.14
CA PRO A 133 16.36 -3.73 13.32
C PRO A 133 15.50 -4.33 12.19
N LEU A 134 14.85 -3.49 11.38
CA LEU A 134 14.14 -3.86 10.17
C LEU A 134 15.13 -3.91 8.99
N ARG A 135 15.66 -5.10 8.69
CA ARG A 135 16.49 -5.33 7.51
C ARG A 135 15.67 -5.11 6.24
N VAL A 136 16.12 -4.19 5.38
CA VAL A 136 15.68 -4.10 3.99
C VAL A 136 16.50 -5.09 3.18
N THR A 137 15.97 -6.28 2.96
CA THR A 137 16.51 -7.17 1.93
C THR A 137 15.81 -6.84 0.61
N PRO A 138 16.53 -6.39 -0.43
CA PRO A 138 15.93 -6.23 -1.75
C PRO A 138 15.48 -7.60 -2.25
N VAL A 139 14.17 -7.74 -2.51
CA VAL A 139 13.65 -8.83 -3.32
C VAL A 139 13.74 -8.35 -4.76
N TYR A 140 14.70 -8.91 -5.51
CA TYR A 140 14.79 -8.79 -6.96
C TYR A 140 13.83 -9.78 -7.63
#